data_AF-A0A2I1CH34-F1
#
_entry.id   AF-A0A2I1CH34-F1
#
_cell.length_a   1.000
_cell.length_b   1.000
_cell.length_c   1.000
_cell.angle_alpha   90.00
_cell.angle_beta   90.00
_cell.angle_gamma   90.00
#
_symmetry.space_group_name_H-M   'P 1'
#
loop_
_entity.id
_entity.type
_entity.pdbx_description
1 polymer ?
#
loop_
_entity_poly.entity_id
_entity_poly.type
_entity_poly.pdbx_seq_one_letter_code
_entity_poly.pdbx_strand_id
1 'polypeptide(L)'
;QKPQPLMRPVVHYGLITSGNQVMHHRATCDELQTEHDILCFKIEAAGLIRVFPSLVVYGIYDYSNSHKNKIWQDYAAVAAAAYKKELLTII
;
A
#
# COMPACT_ATOMS: atom_id res chain seq x y z
N GLN A 1 14.95 6.98 -8.40
CA GLN A 1 14.05 7.61 -9.39
C GLN A 1 13.14 8.60 -8.65
N LYS A 2 13.13 9.87 -9.05
CA LYS A 2 12.36 10.96 -8.39
C LYS A 2 10.93 11.01 -8.95
N PRO A 3 9.91 11.40 -8.17
CA PRO A 3 8.54 11.54 -8.68
C PRO A 3 8.47 12.52 -9.85
N GLN A 4 7.95 12.04 -10.98
CA GLN A 4 7.69 12.86 -12.16
C GLN A 4 6.37 13.62 -11.91
N PRO A 5 6.36 14.96 -11.98
CA PRO A 5 5.20 15.78 -11.59
C PRO A 5 3.94 15.60 -12.45
N LEU A 6 4.02 14.88 -13.57
CA LEU A 6 2.89 14.67 -14.49
C LEU A 6 2.08 13.38 -14.27
N MET A 7 2.55 12.45 -13.42
CA MET A 7 1.80 11.20 -13.22
C MET A 7 0.68 11.41 -12.20
N ARG A 8 -0.55 11.42 -12.69
CA ARG A 8 -1.75 11.35 -11.84
C ARG A 8 -1.70 10.05 -11.03
N PRO A 9 -2.08 10.06 -9.73
CA PRO A 9 -2.15 8.85 -8.93
C PRO A 9 -3.10 7.84 -9.58
N VAL A 10 -2.71 6.57 -9.60
CA VAL A 10 -3.56 5.46 -10.04
C VAL A 10 -4.11 4.75 -8.81
N VAL A 11 -5.41 4.48 -8.82
CA VAL A 11 -6.10 3.77 -7.74
C VAL A 11 -6.19 2.30 -8.10
N HIS A 12 -5.74 1.44 -7.19
CA HIS A 12 -5.83 -0.01 -7.32
C HIS A 12 -6.74 -0.56 -6.22
N TYR A 13 -7.62 -1.49 -6.60
CA TYR A 13 -8.51 -2.19 -5.69
C TYR A 13 -8.14 -3.66 -5.65
N GLY A 14 -8.02 -4.23 -4.46
CA GLY A 14 -7.78 -5.66 -4.28
C GLY A 14 -7.32 -5.98 -2.87
N LEU A 15 -6.85 -7.21 -2.69
CA LEU A 15 -6.53 -7.75 -1.38
C LEU A 15 -5.24 -7.14 -0.84
N ILE A 16 -5.32 -6.57 0.37
CA ILE A 16 -4.16 -6.10 1.13
C ILE A 16 -3.97 -7.07 2.29
N THR A 17 -2.82 -7.74 2.30
CA THR A 17 -2.46 -8.61 3.42
C THR A 17 -1.65 -7.85 4.46
N SER A 18 -1.74 -8.31 5.72
CA SER A 18 -0.96 -7.77 6.81
C SER A 18 -0.12 -8.88 7.44
N GLY A 19 1.18 -8.65 7.58
CA GLY A 19 2.13 -9.61 8.16
C GLY A 19 2.96 -8.99 9.28
N ASN A 20 3.47 -9.84 10.18
CA ASN A 20 4.16 -9.37 11.40
C ASN A 20 5.65 -9.03 11.16
N GLN A 21 6.11 -9.10 9.91
CA GLN A 21 7.50 -8.85 9.53
C GLN A 21 7.55 -8.03 8.23
N VAL A 22 8.61 -7.24 8.08
CA VAL A 22 8.91 -6.60 6.80
C VAL A 22 9.22 -7.70 5.79
N MET A 23 8.36 -7.86 4.78
CA MET A 23 8.59 -8.81 3.70
C MET A 23 9.81 -8.34 2.88
N HIS A 24 10.96 -8.96 3.12
CA HIS A 24 12.23 -8.66 2.45
C HIS A 24 12.62 -9.71 1.40
N HIS A 25 11.86 -10.80 1.30
CA HIS A 25 12.08 -11.86 0.31
C HIS A 25 11.04 -11.77 -0.80
N ARG A 26 11.49 -11.33 -1.98
CA ARG A 26 10.65 -11.25 -3.19
C ARG A 26 10.02 -12.60 -3.54
N ALA A 27 10.77 -13.71 -3.45
CA ALA A 27 10.24 -15.04 -3.78
C ALA A 27 9.01 -15.41 -2.93
N THR A 28 9.07 -15.17 -1.61
CA THR A 28 7.94 -15.40 -0.71
C THR A 28 6.77 -14.45 -0.99
N CYS A 29 7.05 -13.19 -1.37
CA CYS A 29 6.00 -12.28 -1.81
C CYS A 29 5.32 -12.74 -3.10
N ASP A 30 6.09 -13.19 -4.08
CA ASP A 30 5.60 -13.61 -5.40
C ASP A 30 4.75 -14.88 -5.29
N GLU A 31 5.15 -15.83 -4.43
CA GLU A 31 4.37 -17.02 -4.09
C GLU A 31 3.02 -16.63 -3.46
N LEU A 32 3.04 -15.82 -2.40
CA LEU A 32 1.82 -15.37 -1.72
C LEU A 32 0.92 -14.52 -2.62
N GLN A 33 1.50 -13.69 -3.48
CA GLN A 33 0.76 -12.90 -4.47
C GLN A 33 0.06 -13.81 -5.47
N THR A 34 0.73 -14.86 -5.96
CA THR A 34 0.15 -15.81 -6.91
C THR A 34 -0.92 -16.69 -6.26
N GLU A 35 -0.73 -17.09 -5.01
CA GLU A 35 -1.64 -17.99 -4.31
C GLU A 35 -2.93 -17.29 -3.84
N HIS A 36 -2.84 -16.01 -3.44
CA HIS A 36 -3.93 -15.31 -2.77
C HIS A 36 -4.39 -14.02 -3.47
N ASP A 37 -3.88 -13.73 -4.66
CA ASP A 37 -4.17 -12.51 -5.43
C ASP A 37 -3.94 -11.22 -4.60
N ILE A 38 -2.85 -11.23 -3.82
CA ILE A 38 -2.48 -10.14 -2.92
C ILE A 38 -1.83 -9.01 -3.73
N LEU A 39 -2.38 -7.80 -3.62
CA LEU A 39 -1.81 -6.61 -4.26
C LEU A 39 -0.79 -5.88 -3.39
N CYS A 40 -0.89 -5.98 -2.08
CA CYS A 40 -0.06 -5.20 -1.17
C CYS A 40 0.17 -5.91 0.16
N PHE A 41 1.39 -5.79 0.68
CA PHE A 41 1.81 -6.27 1.99
C PHE A 41 2.02 -5.09 2.93
N LYS A 42 1.38 -5.11 4.10
CA LYS A 42 1.60 -4.11 5.16
C LYS A 42 1.95 -4.76 6.49
N ILE A 43 2.68 -4.05 7.32
CA ILE A 43 3.18 -4.59 8.60
C ILE A 43 2.21 -4.30 9.77
N GLU A 44 1.32 -3.32 9.62
CA GLU A 44 0.54 -2.80 10.75
C GLU A 44 -0.88 -2.40 10.33
N ALA A 45 -1.72 -3.38 9.98
CA ALA A 45 -3.14 -3.12 9.74
C ALA A 45 -4.09 -4.25 10.15
N ALA A 46 -3.58 -5.48 10.29
CA ALA A 46 -4.38 -6.65 10.66
C ALA A 46 -5.24 -6.41 11.91
N GLY A 47 -4.67 -5.73 12.91
CA GLY A 47 -5.33 -5.50 14.20
C GLY A 47 -6.56 -4.60 14.11
N LEU A 48 -6.51 -3.54 13.30
CA LEU A 48 -7.59 -2.54 13.26
C LEU A 48 -8.76 -2.98 12.39
N ILE A 49 -8.48 -3.67 11.27
CA ILE A 49 -9.49 -4.09 10.28
C ILE A 49 -10.44 -5.15 10.87
N ARG A 50 -10.01 -5.95 11.86
CA ARG A 50 -10.85 -6.98 12.50
C ARG A 50 -11.88 -6.44 13.49
N VAL A 51 -11.77 -5.18 13.93
CA VAL A 51 -12.57 -4.66 15.06
C VAL A 51 -13.85 -3.95 14.59
N PHE A 52 -13.84 -3.32 13.42
CA PHE A 52 -15.00 -2.61 12.88
C PHE A 52 -14.97 -2.56 11.35
N PRO A 53 -16.13 -2.41 10.68
CA PRO A 53 -16.19 -2.20 9.24
C PRO A 53 -15.36 -0.99 8.84
N SER A 54 -14.31 -1.20 8.05
CA SER A 54 -13.36 -0.15 7.69
C SER A 54 -12.94 -0.24 6.23
N LEU A 55 -12.85 0.92 5.58
CA LEU A 55 -12.21 1.07 4.28
C LEU A 55 -10.82 1.64 4.47
N VAL A 56 -9.84 0.96 3.88
CA VAL A 56 -8.43 1.30 4.07
C VAL A 56 -7.83 1.77 2.76
N VAL A 57 -7.12 2.90 2.83
CA VAL A 57 -6.43 3.52 1.69
C VAL A 57 -4.94 3.57 2.01
N TYR A 58 -4.10 3.06 1.11
CA TYR A 58 -2.64 3.10 1.23
C TYR A 58 -2.00 3.82 0.05
N GLY A 59 -0.89 4.51 0.35
CA GLY A 59 0.06 4.95 -0.65
C GLY A 59 1.17 3.93 -0.79
N ILE A 60 1.50 3.54 -2.03
CA ILE A 60 2.59 2.62 -2.34
C ILE A 60 3.89 3.42 -2.43
N TYR A 61 4.88 3.08 -1.59
CA TYR A 61 6.18 3.77 -1.56
C TYR A 61 7.38 2.87 -1.86
N ASP A 62 7.19 1.55 -1.81
CA ASP A 62 8.23 0.55 -2.06
C ASP A 62 7.59 -0.68 -2.74
N TYR A 63 8.38 -1.36 -3.57
CA TYR A 63 8.01 -2.61 -4.24
C TYR A 63 8.62 -3.84 -3.55
N SER A 64 9.01 -3.70 -2.28
CA SER A 64 9.59 -4.77 -1.46
C SER A 64 10.77 -5.48 -2.13
N ASN A 65 11.54 -4.76 -2.95
CA ASN A 65 12.77 -5.27 -3.52
C ASN A 65 13.96 -4.91 -2.60
N SER A 66 15.17 -5.38 -2.92
CA SER A 66 16.36 -5.13 -2.10
C SER A 66 16.73 -3.65 -1.93
N HIS A 67 16.13 -2.75 -2.72
CA HIS A 67 16.41 -1.32 -2.71
C HIS A 67 15.30 -0.54 -2.01
N LYS A 68 15.43 -0.38 -0.69
CA LYS A 68 14.54 0.51 0.10
C LYS A 68 14.57 1.93 -0.47
N ASN A 69 13.44 2.42 -0.95
CA ASN A 69 13.34 3.75 -1.56
C ASN A 69 12.53 4.71 -0.69
N LYS A 70 13.20 5.36 0.27
CA LYS A 70 12.57 6.34 1.18
C LYS A 70 12.04 7.60 0.48
N ILE A 71 12.47 7.87 -0.76
CA ILE A 71 12.12 9.11 -1.49
C ILE A 71 10.61 9.17 -1.77
N TRP A 72 9.95 8.03 -1.92
CA TRP A 72 8.53 7.96 -2.28
C TRP A 72 7.59 7.93 -1.08
N GLN A 73 8.12 7.80 0.14
CA GLN A 73 7.30 7.65 1.34
C GLN A 73 6.43 8.89 1.58
N ASP A 74 7.02 10.09 1.50
CA ASP A 74 6.29 11.34 1.71
C ASP A 74 5.25 11.57 0.62
N TYR A 75 5.61 11.31 -0.65
CA TYR A 75 4.69 11.43 -1.78
C TYR A 75 3.49 10.47 -1.64
N ALA A 76 3.77 9.20 -1.33
CA ALA A 76 2.75 8.17 -1.15
C ALA A 76 1.80 8.51 0.01
N ALA A 77 2.34 9.02 1.13
CA ALA A 77 1.54 9.44 2.27
C ALA A 77 0.61 10.61 1.91
N VAL A 78 1.13 11.65 1.25
CA VAL A 78 0.33 12.82 0.83
C VAL A 78 -0.74 12.42 -0.19
N ALA A 79 -0.40 11.59 -1.18
CA ALA A 79 -1.35 11.13 -2.18
C ALA A 79 -2.51 10.33 -1.57
N ALA A 80 -2.20 9.41 -0.65
CA ALA A 80 -3.22 8.63 0.05
C ALA A 80 -4.11 9.50 0.95
N ALA A 81 -3.52 10.47 1.65
CA ALA A 81 -4.27 11.40 2.49
C ALA A 81 -5.20 12.32 1.66
N ALA A 82 -4.69 12.86 0.55
CA ALA A 82 -5.49 13.68 -0.37
C ALA A 82 -6.66 12.88 -0.96
N TYR A 83 -6.40 11.67 -1.45
CA TYR A 83 -7.46 10.79 -1.96
C TYR A 83 -8.50 10.47 -0.89
N LYS A 84 -8.07 10.12 0.33
CA LYS A 84 -8.99 9.81 1.43
C LYS A 84 -9.82 11.02 1.84
N LYS A 85 -9.24 12.23 1.82
CA LYS A 85 -9.97 13.47 2.10
C LYS A 85 -11.11 13.67 1.09
N GLU A 86 -10.81 13.60 -0.20
CA GLU A 86 -11.84 13.75 -1.25
C GLU A 86 -12.88 12.63 -1.18
N LEU A 87 -12.45 11.38 -0.92
CA LEU A 87 -13.36 10.26 -0.74
C LEU A 87 -14.37 10.49 0.39
N LEU A 88 -13.94 11.08 1.51
CA LEU A 88 -14.82 11.43 2.64
C LEU A 88 -15.82 12.55 2.32
N THR A 89 -15.61 13.32 1.25
CA THR A 89 -16.56 14.37 0.83
C THR A 89 -17.69 13.85 -0.05
N ILE A 90 -17.53 12.64 -0.63
CA ILE A 90 -18.47 12.03 -1.56
C ILE A 90 -19.27 10.87 -0.96
N ILE A 91 -18.94 10.46 0.27
CA ILE A 91 -19.69 9.47 1.07
C ILE A 91 -20.38 10.14 2.25
#